data_AF-A0A829DDD7-F1
#
_entry.id   AF-A0A829DDD7-F1
#
_cell.length_a   1.000
_cell.length_b   1.000
_cell.length_c   1.000
_cell.angle_alpha   90.00
_cell.angle_beta   90.00
_cell.angle_gamma   90.00
#
_symmetry.space_group_name_H-M   'P 1'
#
loop_
_entity.id
_entity.type
_entity.pdbx_description
1 polymer ?
#
loop_
_entity_poly.entity_id
_entity_poly.type
_entity_poly.pdbx_seq_one_letter_code
_entity_poly.pdbx_strand_id
1 'polypeptide(L)'
;MKQVGFFLPNDSIFKNSVPMIVVVSSYKVLEEKIEEFKKASQEMAKESTESEEGVLRLDVLQGDGDPGRFLFMEIYKNETARKQHLESPQFISWRRAVPEWFSQGSTSIQYIPVHIDFK
;
A
#
# COMPACT_ATOMS: atom_id res chain seq x y z
N MET A 1 -50.65 13.14 6.52
CA MET A 1 -49.36 12.46 6.38
C MET A 1 -48.99 12.44 4.90
N LYS A 2 -47.98 13.20 4.49
CA LYS A 2 -47.46 13.19 3.10
C LYS A 2 -46.13 12.45 3.11
N GLN A 3 -46.04 11.40 2.31
CA GLN A 3 -44.84 10.61 2.09
C GLN A 3 -43.86 11.46 1.27
N VAL A 4 -42.74 11.86 1.87
CA VAL A 4 -41.65 12.54 1.17
C VAL A 4 -40.75 11.45 0.61
N GLY A 5 -40.83 11.23 -0.70
CA GLY A 5 -39.91 10.37 -1.42
C GLY A 5 -38.54 11.04 -1.48
N PHE A 6 -37.53 10.42 -0.84
CA PHE A 6 -36.14 10.74 -1.10
C PHE A 6 -35.79 10.15 -2.47
N PHE A 7 -35.71 11.01 -3.49
CA PHE A 7 -34.97 10.70 -4.71
C PHE A 7 -33.49 10.63 -4.34
N LEU A 8 -32.91 9.43 -4.34
CA LEU A 8 -31.48 9.28 -4.46
C LEU A 8 -31.10 9.63 -5.90
N PRO A 9 -30.17 10.57 -6.15
CA PRO A 9 -29.72 10.83 -7.51
C PRO A 9 -29.03 9.59 -8.07
N ASN A 10 -29.35 9.29 -9.34
CA ASN A 10 -28.77 8.20 -10.13
C ASN A 10 -27.25 8.08 -9.95
N ASP A 11 -26.79 6.93 -9.44
CA ASP A 11 -25.38 6.51 -9.39
C ASP A 11 -24.80 6.18 -10.79
N SER A 12 -25.09 6.99 -11.81
CA SER A 12 -24.62 6.76 -13.17
C SER A 12 -23.26 7.40 -13.48
N ILE A 13 -22.60 8.05 -12.50
CA ILE A 13 -21.33 8.76 -12.71
C ILE A 13 -20.10 7.85 -12.45
N PHE A 14 -20.24 6.74 -11.74
CA PHE A 14 -19.10 5.86 -11.41
C PHE A 14 -18.79 4.75 -12.42
N LYS A 15 -19.47 4.73 -13.59
CA LYS A 15 -19.42 3.56 -14.49
C LYS A 15 -18.13 3.33 -15.26
N ASN A 16 -17.07 4.16 -15.14
CA ASN A 16 -15.83 3.97 -15.93
C ASN A 16 -14.50 4.30 -15.23
N SER A 17 -14.45 4.53 -13.92
CA SER A 17 -13.17 4.67 -13.20
C SER A 17 -12.77 3.33 -12.59
N VAL A 18 -11.69 2.72 -13.09
CA VAL A 18 -11.05 1.60 -12.38
C VAL A 18 -10.69 2.10 -10.98
N PRO A 19 -11.15 1.46 -9.89
CA PRO A 19 -11.05 2.04 -8.56
C PRO A 19 -9.59 2.15 -8.13
N MET A 20 -9.27 3.24 -7.43
CA MET A 20 -8.05 3.39 -6.65
C MET A 20 -7.95 2.26 -5.62
N ILE A 21 -6.74 1.83 -5.33
CA ILE A 21 -6.47 0.71 -4.43
C ILE A 21 -5.58 1.17 -3.30
N VAL A 22 -5.95 0.79 -2.09
CA VAL A 22 -5.08 0.91 -0.92
C VAL A 22 -4.68 -0.48 -0.48
N VAL A 23 -3.40 -0.71 -0.24
CA VAL A 23 -2.89 -1.92 0.38
C VAL A 23 -2.23 -1.53 1.69
N VAL A 24 -2.57 -2.27 2.74
CA VAL A 24 -1.87 -2.20 4.02
C VAL A 24 -1.14 -3.51 4.21
N SER A 25 0.19 -3.46 4.16
CA SER A 25 1.05 -4.61 4.40
C SER A 25 1.68 -4.51 5.78
N SER A 26 1.75 -5.60 6.53
CA SER A 26 2.32 -5.64 7.89
C SER A 26 3.37 -6.74 7.99
N TYR A 27 4.48 -6.39 8.63
CA TYR A 27 5.65 -7.24 8.79
C TYR A 27 6.11 -7.21 10.25
N LYS A 28 6.67 -8.34 10.68
CA LYS A 28 7.35 -8.44 11.97
C LYS A 28 8.74 -9.02 11.73
N VAL A 29 9.74 -8.17 11.86
CA VAL A 29 11.13 -8.39 11.49
C VAL A 29 11.92 -8.87 12.71
N LEU A 30 12.91 -9.73 12.47
CA LEU A 30 13.92 -10.14 13.44
C LEU A 30 14.73 -8.93 13.93
N GLU A 31 15.06 -8.89 15.22
CA GLU A 31 15.71 -7.71 15.83
C GLU A 31 17.03 -7.36 15.15
N GLU A 32 17.83 -8.38 14.82
CA GLU A 32 19.10 -8.26 14.13
C GLU A 32 19.00 -7.92 12.63
N LYS A 33 17.77 -7.81 12.08
CA LYS A 33 17.51 -7.45 10.67
C LYS A 33 16.76 -6.14 10.51
N ILE A 34 16.48 -5.43 11.60
CA ILE A 34 15.69 -4.19 11.58
C ILE A 34 16.35 -3.14 10.69
N GLU A 35 17.66 -2.92 10.81
CA GLU A 35 18.35 -1.86 10.06
C GLU A 35 18.48 -2.20 8.57
N GLU A 36 18.75 -3.46 8.23
CA GLU A 36 18.72 -3.92 6.83
C GLU A 36 17.32 -3.81 6.22
N PHE A 37 16.28 -4.21 6.96
CA PHE A 37 14.90 -4.09 6.50
C PHE A 37 14.49 -2.63 6.29
N LYS A 38 14.82 -1.73 7.22
CA LYS A 38 14.57 -0.29 7.08
C LYS A 38 15.22 0.24 5.81
N LYS A 39 16.51 0.01 5.64
CA LYS A 39 17.27 0.53 4.50
C LYS A 39 16.69 0.03 3.18
N ALA A 40 16.54 -1.29 3.02
CA ALA A 40 16.04 -1.88 1.78
C ALA A 40 14.61 -1.41 1.45
N SER A 41 13.75 -1.29 2.47
CA SER A 41 12.37 -0.86 2.29
C SER A 41 12.26 0.62 1.94
N GLN A 42 13.08 1.48 2.57
CA GLN A 42 13.12 2.91 2.26
C GLN A 42 13.65 3.17 0.84
N GLU A 43 14.71 2.48 0.43
CA GLU A 43 15.27 2.58 -0.92
C GLU A 43 14.24 2.15 -1.98
N MET A 44 13.61 0.98 -1.78
CA MET A 44 12.54 0.50 -2.66
C MET A 44 11.36 1.46 -2.71
N ALA A 45 10.90 1.96 -1.56
CA ALA A 45 9.77 2.86 -1.49
C ALA A 45 10.04 4.17 -2.25
N LYS A 46 11.22 4.77 -2.02
CA LYS A 46 11.63 6.00 -2.68
C LYS A 46 11.71 5.83 -4.20
N GLU A 47 12.43 4.81 -4.68
CA GLU A 47 12.55 4.53 -6.10
C GLU A 47 11.19 4.28 -6.76
N SER A 48 10.31 3.52 -6.10
CA SER A 48 8.96 3.26 -6.60
C SER A 48 8.15 4.55 -6.74
N THR A 49 8.15 5.41 -5.72
CA THR A 49 7.40 6.68 -5.78
C THR A 49 7.95 7.68 -6.79
N GLU A 50 9.25 7.62 -7.09
CA GLU A 50 9.89 8.53 -8.05
C GLU A 50 9.74 8.06 -9.51
N SER A 51 9.69 6.74 -9.73
CA SER A 51 9.81 6.15 -11.07
C SER A 51 8.55 5.45 -11.60
N GLU A 52 7.64 5.01 -10.73
CA GLU A 52 6.49 4.20 -11.14
C GLU A 52 5.21 5.03 -11.29
N GLU A 53 4.73 5.15 -12.53
CA GLU A 53 3.47 5.82 -12.83
C GLU A 53 2.30 5.12 -12.12
N GLY A 54 1.58 5.87 -11.27
CA GLY A 54 0.40 5.38 -10.57
C GLY A 54 0.66 4.78 -9.19
N VAL A 55 1.91 4.77 -8.70
CA VAL A 55 2.22 4.63 -7.27
C VAL A 55 2.05 6.00 -6.61
N LEU A 56 0.93 6.20 -5.92
CA LEU A 56 0.55 7.50 -5.35
C LEU A 56 1.09 7.70 -3.93
N ARG A 57 1.22 6.62 -3.17
CA ARG A 57 1.94 6.56 -1.88
C ARG A 57 2.60 5.21 -1.73
N LEU A 58 3.73 5.20 -1.03
CA LEU A 58 4.37 3.99 -0.55
C LEU A 58 5.09 4.30 0.76
N ASP A 59 4.29 4.52 1.81
CA ASP A 59 4.83 4.96 3.10
C ASP A 59 5.32 3.74 3.89
N VAL A 60 6.57 3.78 4.35
CA VAL A 60 7.16 2.75 5.21
C VAL A 60 7.16 3.24 6.65
N LEU A 61 6.34 2.63 7.50
CA LEU A 61 6.13 3.02 8.89
C LEU A 61 6.72 1.97 9.84
N GLN A 62 7.33 2.44 10.93
CA GLN A 62 7.79 1.59 12.03
C GLN A 62 6.84 1.72 13.23
N GLY A 63 6.58 0.62 13.92
CA GLY A 63 5.71 0.58 15.09
C GLY A 63 6.31 1.35 16.27
N ASP A 64 5.51 2.23 16.86
CA ASP A 64 5.85 2.86 18.14
C ASP A 64 5.72 1.82 19.27
N GLY A 65 6.79 1.65 20.05
CA GLY A 65 6.90 0.62 21.09
C GLY A 65 7.22 -0.81 20.62
N ASP A 66 7.33 -1.05 19.31
CA ASP A 66 7.76 -2.34 18.75
C ASP A 66 8.65 -2.13 17.52
N PRO A 67 9.99 -2.03 17.71
CA PRO A 67 10.92 -1.75 16.61
C PRO A 67 10.92 -2.80 15.49
N GLY A 68 10.50 -4.04 15.78
CA GLY A 68 10.39 -5.08 14.75
C GLY A 68 9.11 -4.99 13.92
N ARG A 69 8.13 -4.17 14.31
CA ARG A 69 6.85 -4.05 13.59
C ARG A 69 6.95 -2.99 12.52
N PHE A 70 6.58 -3.35 11.30
CA PHE A 70 6.50 -2.43 10.17
C PHE A 70 5.13 -2.50 9.49
N LEU A 71 4.68 -1.36 9.00
CA LEU A 71 3.47 -1.22 8.19
C LEU A 71 3.79 -0.44 6.93
N PHE A 72 3.39 -0.96 5.77
CA PHE A 72 3.45 -0.24 4.52
C PHE A 72 2.05 0.23 4.15
N MET A 73 1.91 1.53 3.87
CA MET A 73 0.69 2.14 3.32
C MET A 73 0.92 2.41 1.85
N GLU A 74 0.32 1.59 1.01
CA GLU A 74 0.53 1.59 -0.43
C GLU A 74 -0.75 2.09 -1.09
N ILE A 75 -0.68 3.16 -1.88
CA ILE A 75 -1.84 3.70 -2.61
C ILE A 75 -1.53 3.70 -4.09
N TYR A 76 -2.35 2.99 -4.86
CA TYR A 76 -2.21 2.86 -6.30
C TYR A 76 -3.39 3.48 -7.02
N LYS A 77 -3.13 4.15 -8.14
CA LYS A 77 -4.14 4.75 -9.02
C LYS A 77 -5.19 3.73 -9.48
N ASN A 78 -4.80 2.46 -9.66
CA ASN A 78 -5.65 1.34 -10.03
C ASN A 78 -4.90 -0.02 -9.88
N GLU A 79 -5.58 -1.13 -10.16
CA GLU A 79 -5.00 -2.49 -10.12
C GLU A 79 -3.83 -2.69 -11.09
N THR A 80 -3.86 -2.04 -12.26
CA THR A 80 -2.76 -2.15 -13.23
C THR A 80 -1.48 -1.55 -12.67
N ALA A 81 -1.54 -0.37 -12.04
CA ALA A 81 -0.39 0.25 -11.37
C ALA A 81 0.18 -0.66 -10.27
N ARG A 82 -0.69 -1.29 -9.46
CA ARG A 82 -0.25 -2.26 -8.46
C ARG A 82 0.46 -3.47 -9.08
N LYS A 83 -0.08 -4.03 -10.16
CA LYS A 83 0.57 -5.16 -10.86
C LYS A 83 1.93 -4.79 -11.41
N GLN A 84 2.05 -3.61 -12.03
CA GLN A 84 3.32 -3.08 -12.51
C GLN A 84 4.34 -2.92 -11.38
N HIS A 85 3.90 -2.43 -10.22
CA HIS A 85 4.74 -2.36 -9.03
C HIS A 85 5.25 -3.73 -8.57
N LEU A 86 4.38 -4.74 -8.52
CA LEU A 86 4.78 -6.09 -8.10
C LEU A 86 5.76 -6.77 -9.08
N GLU A 87 5.91 -6.23 -10.29
CA GLU A 87 6.81 -6.67 -11.34
C GLU A 87 8.04 -5.75 -11.49
N SER A 88 8.13 -4.64 -10.73
CA SER A 88 9.22 -3.68 -10.86
C SER A 88 10.55 -4.24 -10.35
N PRO A 89 11.70 -3.85 -10.93
CA PRO A 89 13.01 -4.33 -10.51
C PRO A 89 13.29 -4.12 -9.01
N GLN A 90 12.96 -2.93 -8.49
CA GLN A 90 13.15 -2.55 -7.09
C GLN A 90 12.27 -3.37 -6.14
N PHE A 91 11.00 -3.60 -6.48
CA PHE A 91 10.13 -4.45 -5.68
C PHE A 91 10.59 -5.91 -5.71
N ILE A 92 10.98 -6.44 -6.88
CA ILE A 92 11.49 -7.82 -7.00
C ILE A 92 12.77 -7.99 -6.18
N SER A 93 13.69 -7.01 -6.22
CA SER A 93 14.91 -7.02 -5.43
C SER A 93 14.59 -7.05 -3.94
N TRP A 94 13.74 -6.14 -3.47
CA TRP A 94 13.27 -6.09 -2.09
C TRP A 94 12.59 -7.40 -1.67
N ARG A 95 11.63 -7.91 -2.46
CA ARG A 95 10.87 -9.14 -2.18
C ARG A 95 11.76 -10.38 -2.07
N ARG A 96 12.92 -10.40 -2.75
CA ARG A 96 13.89 -11.49 -2.64
C ARG A 96 14.76 -11.39 -1.39
N ALA A 97 15.04 -10.18 -0.92
CA ALA A 97 15.93 -9.96 0.21
C ALA A 97 15.25 -10.20 1.57
N VAL A 98 14.01 -9.73 1.73
CA VAL A 98 13.35 -9.62 3.04
C VAL A 98 12.73 -10.90 3.66
N PRO A 99 12.38 -11.98 2.94
CA PRO A 99 11.64 -13.10 3.54
C PRO A 99 12.35 -13.74 4.75
N GLU A 100 13.67 -13.92 4.67
CA GLU A 100 14.50 -14.48 5.75
C GLU A 100 14.70 -13.52 6.92
N TRP A 101 14.19 -12.28 6.83
CA TRP A 101 14.30 -11.28 7.89
C TRP A 101 13.04 -11.25 8.77
N PHE A 102 12.00 -12.01 8.42
CA PHE A 102 10.77 -12.02 9.18
C PHE A 102 10.81 -13.03 10.33
N SER A 103 10.36 -12.60 11.50
CA SER A 103 10.18 -13.46 12.68
C SER A 103 8.86 -14.25 12.66
N GLN A 104 7.90 -13.81 11.83
CA GLN A 104 6.61 -14.46 11.58
C GLN A 104 6.14 -14.07 10.16
N GLY A 105 5.07 -14.69 9.67
CA GLY A 105 4.50 -14.33 8.37
C GLY A 105 4.11 -12.85 8.26
N SER A 106 4.05 -12.35 7.02
CA SER A 106 3.51 -11.04 6.68
C SER A 106 2.03 -11.12 6.29
N THR A 107 1.33 -9.99 6.34
CA THR A 107 -0.05 -9.87 5.87
C THR A 107 -0.17 -8.69 4.91
N SER A 108 -0.98 -8.81 3.88
CA SER A 108 -1.37 -7.68 3.01
C SER A 108 -2.88 -7.68 2.84
N ILE A 109 -3.51 -6.56 3.16
CA ILE A 109 -4.96 -6.39 3.04
C ILE A 109 -5.25 -5.27 2.06
N GLN A 110 -6.13 -5.54 1.09
CA GLN A 110 -6.55 -4.59 0.07
C GLN A 110 -7.87 -3.91 0.49
N TYR A 111 -7.95 -2.60 0.27
CA TYR A 111 -9.09 -1.76 0.56
C TYR A 111 -9.49 -0.92 -0.65
N ILE A 112 -10.79 -0.63 -0.75
CA ILE A 112 -11.31 0.40 -1.64
C ILE A 112 -11.44 1.68 -0.80
N PRO A 113 -10.81 2.79 -1.21
CA PRO A 113 -10.86 4.01 -0.42
C PRO A 113 -12.26 4.62 -0.42
N VAL A 114 -12.72 5.01 0.76
CA VAL A 114 -13.95 5.83 0.94
C VAL A 114 -13.62 7.32 0.89
N HIS A 115 -12.46 7.71 1.44
CA HIS A 115 -11.94 9.07 1.41
C HIS A 115 -10.41 9.02 1.46
N ILE A 116 -9.74 9.74 0.56
CA ILE A 116 -8.29 9.96 0.56
C ILE A 116 -8.03 11.43 0.30
N ASP A 117 -7.06 11.96 1.03
CA ASP A 117 -6.52 13.30 0.83
C ASP A 117 -5.02 13.21 0.46
N PHE A 118 -4.64 13.88 -0.62
CA PHE A 118 -3.29 13.88 -1.17
C PHE A 118 -2.53 15.18 -0.92
N LYS A 119 -2.99 16.03 0.02
CA LYS A 119 -2.42 17.35 0.34
C LYS A 119 -0.94 17.53 0.00
#